data_AF-A0A7S1AL33-F1
#
_entry.id   AF-A0A7S1AL33-F1
#
_cell.length_a   1.000
_cell.length_b   1.000
_cell.length_c   1.000
_cell.angle_alpha   90.00
_cell.angle_beta   90.00
_cell.angle_gamma   90.00
#
_symmetry.space_group_name_H-M   'P 1'
#
loop_
_entity.id
_entity.type
_entity.pdbx_description
1 polymer ?
#
loop_
_entity_poly.entity_id
_entity_poly.type
_entity_poly.pdbx_seq_one_letter_code
_entity_poly.pdbx_strand_id
1 'polypeptide(L)'
;ITPVTTAQAPISAFDSRSSTPVTITFQPYSEVPAFSSGFGGVLSVQAPPSWEFVTSTPSARRLVSECDVELWQDGSKFSDSELLCELNRSNLLILTLSSRPVSAGVEHTIIVPVYNPAEVDVDESITWILTTYSDASMDATATLDLVT
;
A
#
# COMPACT_ATOMS: atom_id res chain seq x y z
N ILE A 1 -23.27 -11.54 55.16
CA ILE A 1 -23.17 -11.84 53.71
C ILE A 1 -22.39 -10.68 53.11
N THR A 2 -21.12 -10.90 52.76
CA THR A 2 -20.22 -9.87 52.22
C THR A 2 -20.33 -9.85 50.69
N PRO A 3 -20.55 -8.71 50.03
CA PRO A 3 -20.53 -8.65 48.59
C PRO A 3 -19.06 -8.70 48.11
N VAL A 4 -18.74 -9.69 47.30
CA VAL A 4 -17.49 -9.73 46.53
C VAL A 4 -17.82 -9.14 45.16
N THR A 5 -17.26 -7.98 44.85
CA THR A 5 -17.20 -7.45 43.49
C THR A 5 -15.78 -7.58 43.00
N THR A 6 -15.53 -8.56 42.14
CA THR A 6 -14.34 -8.61 41.29
C THR A 6 -14.70 -7.90 39.99
N ALA A 7 -14.60 -6.57 39.99
CA ALA A 7 -14.57 -5.81 38.75
C ALA A 7 -13.24 -6.14 38.05
N GLN A 8 -13.31 -7.05 37.07
CA GLN A 8 -12.25 -7.25 36.11
C GLN A 8 -12.16 -5.96 35.29
N ALA A 9 -10.98 -5.35 35.23
CA ALA A 9 -10.75 -4.15 34.42
C ALA A 9 -11.26 -4.38 32.99
N PRO A 10 -11.79 -3.35 32.30
CA PRO A 10 -12.12 -3.47 30.89
C PRO A 10 -10.84 -3.89 30.17
N ILE A 11 -10.85 -5.13 29.67
CA ILE A 11 -9.91 -5.59 28.67
C ILE A 11 -10.05 -4.57 27.55
N SER A 12 -8.98 -3.82 27.31
CA SER A 12 -8.90 -2.88 26.21
C SER A 12 -9.50 -3.56 24.99
N ALA A 13 -10.58 -2.97 24.46
CA ALA A 13 -11.13 -3.39 23.18
C ALA A 13 -10.01 -3.15 22.15
N PHE A 14 -9.18 -4.16 21.95
CA PHE A 14 -8.33 -4.22 20.78
C PHE A 14 -9.31 -4.27 19.62
N ASP A 15 -9.36 -3.17 18.88
CA ASP A 15 -10.05 -3.02 17.61
C ASP A 15 -9.53 -4.14 16.69
N SER A 16 -10.17 -5.31 16.75
CA SER A 16 -9.72 -6.53 16.08
C SER A 16 -10.17 -6.49 14.63
N ARG A 17 -9.76 -5.46 13.90
CA ARG A 17 -9.92 -5.43 12.45
C ARG A 17 -9.02 -6.52 11.89
N SER A 18 -9.62 -7.51 11.25
CA SER A 18 -8.88 -8.55 10.54
C SER A 18 -8.27 -7.93 9.28
N SER A 19 -6.95 -8.00 9.15
CA SER A 19 -6.29 -7.64 7.89
C SER A 19 -6.32 -8.82 6.92
N THR A 20 -6.46 -8.53 5.63
CA THR A 20 -6.41 -9.51 4.54
C THR A 20 -5.44 -8.99 3.48
N PRO A 21 -4.52 -9.83 2.96
CA PRO A 21 -3.67 -9.42 1.83
C PRO A 21 -4.49 -9.33 0.54
N VAL A 22 -4.32 -8.24 -0.19
CA VAL A 22 -4.83 -8.04 -1.55
C VAL A 22 -3.67 -8.17 -2.52
N THR A 23 -3.91 -8.88 -3.63
CA THR A 23 -2.93 -9.07 -4.71
C THR A 23 -3.40 -8.30 -5.94
N ILE A 24 -2.55 -7.42 -6.46
CA ILE A 24 -2.81 -6.60 -7.65
C ILE A 24 -1.76 -6.98 -8.69
N THR A 25 -2.19 -7.53 -9.83
CA THR A 25 -1.32 -7.85 -10.95
C THR A 25 -1.48 -6.82 -12.05
N PHE A 26 -0.37 -6.37 -12.64
CA PHE A 26 -0.40 -5.40 -13.74
C PHE A 26 0.78 -5.62 -14.68
N GLN A 27 0.66 -5.10 -15.90
CA GLN A 27 1.72 -5.13 -16.90
C GLN A 27 1.81 -3.72 -17.50
N PRO A 28 2.77 -2.89 -17.06
CA PRO A 28 2.82 -1.49 -17.46
C PRO A 28 3.25 -1.40 -18.93
N TYR A 29 2.67 -0.44 -19.67
CA TYR A 29 3.08 -0.20 -21.06
C TYR A 29 4.40 0.58 -21.11
N SER A 30 4.64 1.45 -20.14
CA SER A 30 5.86 2.26 -20.04
C SER A 30 6.76 1.79 -18.90
N GLU A 31 8.07 1.97 -19.07
CA GLU A 31 9.01 1.68 -17.99
C GLU A 31 8.90 2.77 -16.92
N VAL A 32 8.79 2.36 -15.65
CA VAL A 32 8.85 3.28 -14.51
C VAL A 32 10.31 3.33 -14.04
N PRO A 33 10.98 4.48 -14.18
CA PRO A 33 12.42 4.57 -13.98
C PRO A 33 12.80 4.40 -12.49
N ALA A 34 13.99 3.85 -12.24
CA ALA A 34 14.60 3.89 -10.91
C ALA A 34 15.30 5.24 -10.65
N PHE A 35 15.59 5.53 -9.39
CA PHE A 35 16.35 6.69 -8.96
C PHE A 35 17.83 6.61 -9.39
N SER A 36 18.18 7.20 -10.54
CA SER A 36 19.58 7.27 -10.99
C SER A 36 20.27 8.61 -10.75
N SER A 37 19.54 9.75 -10.69
CA SER A 37 20.18 11.07 -10.58
C SER A 37 19.24 12.28 -10.33
N GLY A 38 17.98 12.08 -9.91
CA GLY A 38 17.04 13.20 -9.73
C GLY A 38 15.80 12.85 -8.93
N PHE A 39 14.82 12.23 -9.60
CA PHE A 39 13.60 11.69 -8.99
C PHE A 39 13.37 10.31 -9.60
N GLY A 40 13.16 9.30 -8.76
CA GLY A 40 12.78 7.96 -9.21
C GLY A 40 11.30 7.96 -9.59
N GLY A 41 10.90 7.03 -10.44
CA GLY A 41 9.51 6.83 -10.78
C GLY A 41 8.72 6.29 -9.59
N VAL A 42 7.41 6.47 -9.66
CA VAL A 42 6.48 6.22 -8.56
C VAL A 42 5.31 5.39 -9.04
N LEU A 43 4.84 4.49 -8.18
CA LEU A 43 3.56 3.80 -8.33
C LEU A 43 2.64 4.28 -7.22
N SER A 44 1.41 4.67 -7.56
CA SER A 44 0.37 4.94 -6.57
C SER A 44 -0.70 3.87 -6.63
N VAL A 45 -1.06 3.30 -5.48
CA VAL A 45 -2.17 2.36 -5.35
C VAL A 45 -3.25 3.02 -4.49
N GLN A 46 -4.42 3.22 -5.06
CA GLN A 46 -5.59 3.70 -4.36
C GLN A 46 -6.57 2.56 -4.13
N ALA A 47 -6.89 2.34 -2.86
CA ALA A 47 -7.90 1.38 -2.46
C ALA A 47 -9.32 1.94 -2.69
N PRO A 48 -10.32 1.05 -2.89
CA PRO A 48 -11.72 1.46 -2.97
C PRO A 48 -12.17 2.25 -1.72
N PRO A 49 -13.31 2.96 -1.81
CA PRO A 49 -13.94 3.58 -0.63
C PRO A 49 -14.11 2.55 0.48
N SER A 50 -13.93 2.97 1.75
CA SER A 50 -14.08 2.12 2.94
C SER A 50 -12.98 1.07 3.15
N TRP A 51 -12.04 0.89 2.20
CA TRP A 51 -10.86 0.05 2.38
C TRP A 51 -9.69 0.87 2.89
N GLU A 52 -8.94 0.31 3.86
CA GLU A 52 -7.79 0.98 4.46
C GLU A 52 -6.56 0.08 4.38
N PHE A 53 -5.44 0.63 3.93
CA PHE A 53 -4.14 -0.02 4.03
C PHE A 53 -3.73 -0.18 5.49
N VAL A 54 -3.17 -1.33 5.82
CA VAL A 54 -2.63 -1.58 7.15
C VAL A 54 -1.40 -0.73 7.36
N THR A 55 -1.43 0.13 8.37
CA THR A 55 -0.22 0.79 8.89
C THR A 55 0.31 0.00 10.06
N SER A 56 1.61 -0.27 10.06
CA SER A 56 2.27 -0.59 11.32
C SER A 56 2.38 0.68 12.15
N THR A 57 2.07 0.60 13.43
CA THR A 57 2.32 1.72 14.34
C THR A 57 3.83 1.98 14.34
N PRO A 58 4.29 3.24 14.16
CA PRO A 58 5.71 3.54 14.23
C PRO A 58 6.24 3.05 15.58
N SER A 59 7.12 2.06 15.54
CA SER A 59 7.82 1.65 16.75
C SER A 59 8.62 2.85 17.26
N ALA A 60 8.81 3.00 18.59
CA ALA A 60 9.46 4.17 19.20
C ALA A 60 10.89 4.50 18.70
N ARG A 61 11.44 3.68 17.79
CA ARG A 61 12.74 3.84 17.13
C ARG A 61 12.66 4.22 15.64
N ARG A 62 11.48 4.17 15.00
CA ARG A 62 11.27 4.50 13.58
C ARG A 62 10.21 5.60 13.46
N LEU A 63 10.59 6.71 12.85
CA LEU A 63 9.76 7.92 12.68
C LEU A 63 8.81 7.85 11.46
N VAL A 64 8.81 6.74 10.73
CA VAL A 64 8.01 6.57 9.50
C VAL A 64 7.17 5.32 9.66
N SER A 65 5.88 5.43 9.32
CA SER A 65 4.96 4.31 9.23
C SER A 65 5.49 3.31 8.21
N GLU A 66 5.86 2.12 8.65
CA GLU A 66 6.32 1.05 7.77
C GLU A 66 5.07 0.42 7.15
N CYS A 67 4.86 0.64 5.85
CA CYS A 67 3.83 -0.10 5.11
C CYS A 67 4.41 -1.44 4.66
N ASP A 68 3.65 -2.49 4.93
CA ASP A 68 4.00 -3.87 4.62
C ASP A 68 3.58 -4.17 3.19
N VAL A 69 4.41 -3.81 2.21
CA VAL A 69 4.11 -4.01 0.78
C VAL A 69 5.17 -4.89 0.13
N GLU A 70 4.73 -5.77 -0.74
CA GLU A 70 5.63 -6.51 -1.62
C GLU A 70 5.37 -6.11 -3.06
N LEU A 71 6.44 -5.77 -3.78
CA LEU A 71 6.40 -5.65 -5.23
C LEU A 71 7.24 -6.80 -5.81
N TRP A 72 6.71 -7.45 -6.83
CA TRP A 72 7.36 -8.54 -7.54
C TRP A 72 7.40 -8.22 -9.04
N GLN A 73 8.50 -8.58 -9.70
CA GLN A 73 8.69 -8.50 -11.14
C GLN A 73 9.32 -9.81 -11.61
N ASP A 74 8.69 -10.50 -12.55
CA ASP A 74 9.22 -11.75 -13.14
C ASP A 74 9.66 -12.79 -12.08
N GLY A 75 8.83 -12.96 -11.04
CA GLY A 75 9.12 -13.87 -9.92
C GLY A 75 10.21 -13.40 -8.94
N SER A 76 10.79 -12.21 -9.13
CA SER A 76 11.75 -11.60 -8.20
C SER A 76 11.11 -10.47 -7.39
N LYS A 77 11.11 -10.61 -6.06
CA LYS A 77 10.70 -9.57 -5.13
C LYS A 77 11.67 -8.37 -5.17
N PHE A 78 11.13 -7.15 -5.13
CA PHE A 78 11.91 -5.94 -4.85
C PHE A 78 12.36 -5.97 -3.38
N SER A 79 13.63 -5.71 -3.13
CA SER A 79 14.17 -5.58 -1.79
C SER A 79 13.70 -4.29 -1.12
N ASP A 80 13.76 -4.25 0.22
CA ASP A 80 13.41 -3.06 1.01
C ASP A 80 14.30 -1.84 0.68
N SER A 81 15.50 -2.08 0.13
CA SER A 81 16.37 -1.00 -0.35
C SER A 81 15.98 -0.47 -1.73
N GLU A 82 15.27 -1.27 -2.54
CA GLU A 82 14.81 -0.94 -3.90
C GLU A 82 13.48 -0.19 -3.93
N LEU A 83 12.71 -0.28 -2.84
CA LEU A 83 11.34 0.21 -2.76
C LEU A 83 11.15 1.03 -1.49
N LEU A 84 10.85 2.31 -1.64
CA LEU A 84 10.40 3.14 -0.53
C LEU A 84 8.88 3.19 -0.54
N CYS A 85 8.27 2.77 0.56
CA CYS A 85 6.83 2.76 0.72
C CYS A 85 6.39 3.90 1.66
N GLU A 86 5.41 4.68 1.21
CA GLU A 86 4.76 5.73 1.99
C GLU A 86 3.25 5.56 1.93
N LEU A 87 2.59 5.65 3.09
CA LEU A 87 1.14 5.78 3.16
C LEU A 87 0.77 7.26 3.27
N ASN A 88 0.21 7.83 2.19
CA ASN A 88 -0.17 9.24 2.14
C ASN A 88 -1.53 9.50 2.83
N ARG A 89 -2.47 8.56 2.65
CA ARG A 89 -3.80 8.52 3.30
C ARG A 89 -4.17 7.08 3.60
N SER A 90 -5.18 6.83 4.43
CA SER A 90 -5.59 5.46 4.77
C SER A 90 -5.86 4.56 3.55
N ASN A 91 -6.28 5.13 2.42
CA ASN A 91 -6.57 4.41 1.19
C ASN A 91 -5.64 4.76 0.01
N LEU A 92 -4.50 5.44 0.24
CA LEU A 92 -3.55 5.80 -0.82
C LEU A 92 -2.12 5.44 -0.43
N LEU A 93 -1.56 4.46 -1.14
CA LEU A 93 -0.19 3.99 -1.02
C LEU A 93 0.67 4.57 -2.14
N ILE A 94 1.89 4.98 -1.80
CA ILE A 94 2.88 5.51 -2.74
C ILE A 94 4.14 4.65 -2.63
N LEU A 95 4.61 4.13 -3.76
CA LEU A 95 5.81 3.31 -3.88
C LEU A 95 6.82 4.03 -4.76
N THR A 96 7.96 4.41 -4.19
CA THR A 96 9.04 5.06 -4.93
C THR A 96 10.15 4.06 -5.24
N LEU A 97 10.57 4.01 -6.50
CA LEU A 97 11.62 3.10 -6.96
C LEU A 97 13.00 3.73 -6.79
N SER A 98 13.92 3.02 -6.13
CA SER A 98 15.28 3.54 -5.87
C SER A 98 16.31 3.01 -6.87
N SER A 99 16.58 1.70 -6.92
CA SER A 99 17.68 1.14 -7.73
C SER A 99 17.24 0.20 -8.84
N ARG A 100 15.99 -0.26 -8.81
CA ARG A 100 15.44 -1.18 -9.81
C ARG A 100 14.22 -0.58 -10.49
N PRO A 101 14.19 -0.46 -11.83
CA PRO A 101 13.03 0.04 -12.53
C PRO A 101 11.92 -1.02 -12.56
N VAL A 102 10.69 -0.58 -12.82
CA VAL A 102 9.58 -1.47 -13.19
C VAL A 102 9.55 -1.55 -14.71
N SER A 103 9.89 -2.71 -15.25
CA SER A 103 10.06 -2.91 -16.69
C SER A 103 8.74 -2.88 -17.47
N ALA A 104 8.71 -2.18 -18.60
CA ALA A 104 7.58 -2.23 -19.51
C ALA A 104 7.32 -3.65 -20.03
N GLY A 105 6.05 -4.01 -20.21
CA GLY A 105 5.64 -5.26 -20.86
C GLY A 105 5.95 -6.53 -20.07
N VAL A 106 6.33 -6.42 -18.80
CA VAL A 106 6.53 -7.55 -17.88
C VAL A 106 5.38 -7.57 -16.87
N GLU A 107 4.97 -8.76 -16.43
CA GLU A 107 3.96 -8.87 -15.36
C GLU A 107 4.59 -8.56 -13.99
N HIS A 108 3.89 -7.72 -13.25
CA HIS A 108 4.20 -7.31 -11.89
C HIS A 108 3.10 -7.71 -10.94
N THR A 109 3.47 -7.93 -9.68
CA THR A 109 2.52 -8.22 -8.62
C THR A 109 2.80 -7.34 -7.41
N ILE A 110 1.78 -6.63 -6.94
CA ILE A 110 1.77 -5.92 -5.67
C ILE A 110 0.95 -6.73 -4.68
N ILE A 111 1.51 -7.00 -3.51
CA ILE A 111 0.82 -7.63 -2.39
C ILE A 111 0.78 -6.62 -1.26
N VAL A 112 -0.43 -6.30 -0.79
CA VAL A 112 -0.63 -5.28 0.25
C VAL A 112 -1.72 -5.70 1.24
N PRO A 113 -1.46 -5.66 2.56
CA PRO A 113 -2.46 -5.93 3.57
C PRO A 113 -3.38 -4.74 3.74
N VAL A 114 -4.67 -5.04 3.78
CA VAL A 114 -5.74 -4.06 3.99
C VAL A 114 -6.68 -4.53 5.08
N TYR A 115 -7.28 -3.58 5.79
CA TYR A 115 -8.44 -3.83 6.62
C TYR A 115 -9.67 -3.88 5.72
N ASN A 116 -10.41 -4.99 5.79
CA ASN A 116 -11.70 -5.07 5.10
C ASN A 116 -12.67 -4.05 5.72
N PRO A 117 -13.51 -3.39 4.91
CA PRO A 117 -14.61 -2.58 5.42
C PRO A 117 -15.54 -3.42 6.31
N ALA A 118 -16.03 -2.82 7.39
CA ALA A 118 -16.96 -3.48 8.30
C ALA A 118 -18.33 -3.78 7.63
N GLU A 119 -18.73 -2.89 6.72
CA GLU A 119 -19.90 -3.03 5.85
C GLU A 119 -19.45 -2.61 4.44
N VAL A 120 -19.53 -3.52 3.48
CA VAL A 120 -19.43 -3.16 2.06
C VAL A 120 -20.82 -2.73 1.65
N ASP A 121 -21.01 -1.48 1.27
CA ASP A 121 -22.27 -1.07 0.65
C ASP A 121 -22.42 -1.85 -0.66
N VAL A 122 -23.57 -2.49 -0.87
CA VAL A 122 -23.80 -3.35 -2.05
C VAL A 122 -23.76 -2.52 -3.34
N ASP A 123 -23.94 -1.20 -3.22
CA ASP A 123 -23.85 -0.24 -4.31
C ASP A 123 -22.44 0.37 -4.49
N GLU A 124 -21.47 0.08 -3.61
CA GLU A 124 -20.09 0.56 -3.76
C GLU A 124 -19.31 -0.27 -4.80
N SER A 125 -18.82 0.39 -5.84
CA SER A 125 -17.90 -0.22 -6.80
C SER A 125 -16.54 -0.47 -6.15
N ILE A 126 -16.15 -1.75 -6.04
CA ILE A 126 -14.82 -2.16 -5.58
C ILE A 126 -13.83 -2.00 -6.75
N THR A 127 -13.32 -0.78 -6.91
CA THR A 127 -12.34 -0.45 -7.96
C THR A 127 -11.01 -0.06 -7.31
N TRP A 128 -9.94 -0.77 -7.67
CA TRP A 128 -8.58 -0.47 -7.26
C TRP A 128 -7.91 0.34 -8.37
N ILE A 129 -7.30 1.47 -8.02
CA ILE A 129 -6.64 2.31 -9.03
C ILE A 129 -5.14 2.22 -8.83
N LEU A 130 -4.42 1.78 -9.86
CA LEU A 130 -2.98 1.81 -9.94
C LEU A 130 -2.57 2.82 -11.00
N THR A 131 -1.75 3.79 -10.61
CA THR A 131 -1.16 4.76 -11.54
C THR A 131 0.35 4.71 -11.43
N THR A 132 1.05 4.77 -12.57
CA THR A 132 2.51 4.84 -12.61
C THR A 132 2.95 6.22 -13.12
N TYR A 133 4.09 6.68 -12.61
CA TYR A 133 4.62 8.01 -12.90
C TYR A 133 6.12 7.96 -13.17
N SER A 134 6.59 8.80 -14.09
CA SER A 134 8.02 8.93 -14.41
C SER A 134 8.84 9.54 -13.27
N ASP A 135 8.19 10.24 -12.35
CA ASP A 135 8.83 10.92 -11.23
C ASP A 135 7.87 11.11 -10.03
N ALA A 136 8.42 11.62 -8.94
CA ALA A 136 7.73 11.80 -7.67
C ALA A 136 6.78 13.02 -7.60
N SER A 137 6.67 13.84 -8.64
CA SER A 137 5.67 14.93 -8.66
C SER A 137 4.24 14.38 -8.67
N MET A 138 4.06 13.19 -9.24
CA MET A 138 2.76 12.56 -9.48
C MET A 138 1.79 13.45 -10.27
N ASP A 139 2.33 14.38 -11.07
CA ASP A 139 1.56 15.26 -11.93
C ASP A 139 1.01 14.51 -13.15
N ALA A 140 -0.07 15.02 -13.74
CA ALA A 140 -0.67 14.45 -14.94
C ALA A 140 0.31 14.35 -16.13
N THR A 141 1.29 15.26 -16.20
CA THR A 141 2.33 15.25 -17.24
C THR A 141 3.39 14.18 -17.04
N ALA A 142 3.53 13.67 -15.82
CA ALA A 142 4.45 12.60 -15.45
C ALA A 142 3.77 11.22 -15.46
N THR A 143 2.45 11.16 -15.70
CA THR A 143 1.70 9.90 -15.72
C THR A 143 2.12 9.03 -16.89
N LEU A 144 2.40 7.76 -16.61
CA LEU A 144 2.85 6.76 -17.57
C LEU A 144 1.74 5.76 -17.90
N ASP A 145 1.11 5.17 -16.89
CA ASP A 145 0.02 4.19 -17.02
C ASP A 145 -1.05 4.42 -15.96
N LEU A 146 -2.28 4.01 -16.28
CA LEU A 146 -3.41 3.96 -15.36
C LEU A 146 -4.14 2.62 -15.55
N VAL A 147 -4.32 1.89 -14.45
CA VAL A 147 -5.01 0.60 -14.37
C VAL A 147 -6.11 0.71 -13.32
N THR A 148 -7.31 0.22 -13.63
CA THR A 148 -8.51 0.30 -12.77
C THR A 148 -9.25 -1.02 -12.73
#